data_AF-A0A8S9FLY7-F1
#
_entry.id   AF-A0A8S9FLY7-F1
#
_cell.length_a   1.000
_cell.length_b   1.000
_cell.length_c   1.000
_cell.angle_alpha   90.00
_cell.angle_beta   90.00
_cell.angle_gamma   90.00
#
_symmetry.space_group_name_H-M   'P 1'
#
loop_
_entity.id
_entity.type
_entity.pdbx_description
1 polymer ?
#
loop_
_entity_poly.entity_id
_entity_poly.type
_entity_poly.pdbx_seq_one_letter_code
_entity_poly.pdbx_strand_id
1 'polypeptide(L)'
;MTHLIDIAFTVLLLYLEKVTVFWQSSEEARRAASLSSAPSCSWSPTAPQELEGAPKETLSANAGFVTFVIMPRHVEGEKLDRTVWNLSTFHAYVCYHVKCSEGFMHTRMRRRVESMIQALDQAKPMEKTRSMNNKSFKRLGLNDVNSK
;
A
#
# COMPACT_ATOMS: atom_id res chain seq x y z
N MET A 1 -8.57 -4.44 28.14
CA MET A 1 -7.13 -4.11 28.02
C MET A 1 -6.42 -4.98 26.99
N THR A 2 -6.74 -6.27 26.88
CA THR A 2 -6.22 -7.18 25.83
C THR A 2 -6.52 -6.72 24.40
N HIS A 3 -7.76 -6.32 24.09
CA HIS A 3 -8.12 -5.83 22.74
C HIS A 3 -7.40 -4.53 22.32
N LEU A 4 -7.03 -3.66 23.27
CA LEU A 4 -6.30 -2.43 22.97
C LEU A 4 -4.82 -2.72 22.70
N ILE A 5 -4.27 -3.70 23.41
CA ILE A 5 -2.91 -4.22 23.21
C ILE A 5 -2.84 -4.98 21.88
N ASP A 6 -3.82 -5.81 21.54
CA ASP A 6 -3.88 -6.53 20.27
C ASP A 6 -4.00 -5.58 19.08
N ILE A 7 -4.82 -4.54 19.17
CA ILE A 7 -4.91 -3.51 18.11
C ILE A 7 -3.61 -2.73 18.01
N ALA A 8 -3.01 -2.31 19.14
CA ALA A 8 -1.74 -1.60 19.12
C ALA A 8 -0.60 -2.48 18.55
N PHE A 9 -0.57 -3.78 18.88
CA PHE A 9 0.42 -4.74 18.40
C PHE A 9 0.21 -5.09 16.92
N THR A 10 -1.05 -5.21 16.47
CA THR A 10 -1.38 -5.42 15.05
C THR A 10 -1.08 -4.19 14.22
N VAL A 11 -1.37 -2.99 14.72
CA VAL A 11 -1.02 -1.72 14.06
C VAL A 11 0.51 -1.55 14.01
N LEU A 12 1.23 -1.88 15.09
CA LEU A 12 2.69 -1.79 15.15
C LEU A 12 3.39 -2.82 14.24
N LEU A 13 2.91 -4.08 14.21
CA LEU A 13 3.40 -5.12 13.31
C LEU A 13 3.15 -4.76 11.83
N LEU A 14 1.94 -4.28 11.52
CA LEU A 14 1.64 -3.79 10.17
C LEU A 14 2.50 -2.57 9.81
N TYR A 15 2.84 -1.70 10.76
CA TYR A 15 3.69 -0.54 10.50
C TYR A 15 5.14 -0.95 10.18
N LEU A 16 5.68 -1.93 10.90
CA LEU A 16 7.02 -2.47 10.65
C LEU A 16 7.11 -3.18 9.29
N GLU A 17 6.13 -4.01 8.95
CA GLU A 17 6.09 -4.69 7.66
C GLU A 17 5.95 -3.68 6.50
N LYS A 18 5.09 -2.67 6.64
CA LYS A 18 4.87 -1.62 5.63
C LYS A 18 6.13 -0.84 5.29
N VAL A 19 7.01 -0.58 6.26
CA VAL A 19 8.24 0.18 6.03
C VAL A 19 9.22 -0.62 5.14
N THR A 20 9.39 -1.92 5.39
CA THR A 20 10.27 -2.76 4.57
C THR A 20 9.79 -2.87 3.12
N VAL A 21 8.49 -3.12 2.88
CA VAL A 21 7.94 -3.18 1.52
C VAL A 21 8.00 -1.82 0.81
N PHE A 22 7.80 -0.72 1.54
CA PHE A 22 7.98 0.63 0.99
C PHE A 22 9.40 0.79 0.43
N TRP A 23 10.41 0.43 1.22
CA TRP A 23 11.81 0.54 0.82
C TRP A 23 12.18 -0.35 -0.36
N GLN A 24 11.73 -1.61 -0.34
CA GLN A 24 11.91 -2.53 -1.46
C GLN A 24 11.29 -1.97 -2.76
N SER A 25 10.09 -1.40 -2.69
CA SER A 25 9.43 -0.80 -3.86
C SER A 25 10.15 0.46 -4.36
N SER A 26 10.75 1.24 -3.47
CA SER A 26 11.51 2.44 -3.82
C SER A 26 12.84 2.09 -4.49
N GLU A 27 13.49 1.03 -4.03
CA GLU A 27 14.71 0.47 -4.64
C GLU A 27 14.44 -0.11 -6.03
N GLU A 28 13.32 -0.82 -6.19
CA GLU A 28 12.79 -1.27 -7.50
C GLU A 28 12.55 -0.07 -8.44
N ALA A 29 11.86 0.96 -7.95
CA ALA A 29 11.54 2.14 -8.74
C ALA A 29 12.79 2.92 -9.21
N ARG A 30 13.89 2.86 -8.46
CA ARG A 30 15.17 3.48 -8.85
C ARG A 30 15.82 2.86 -10.09
N ARG A 31 15.47 1.63 -10.47
CA ARG A 31 15.92 1.08 -11.77
C ARG A 31 15.29 1.80 -12.96
N ALA A 32 14.32 2.68 -12.76
CA ALA A 32 13.84 3.56 -13.80
C ALA A 32 14.92 4.58 -14.20
N ALA A 33 15.14 4.72 -15.51
CA ALA A 33 16.18 5.58 -16.10
C ALA A 33 16.08 7.07 -15.70
N SER A 34 14.90 7.52 -15.24
CA SER A 34 14.65 8.89 -14.78
C SER A 34 15.37 9.26 -13.48
N LEU A 35 15.90 8.28 -12.72
CA LEU A 35 16.54 8.47 -11.42
C LEU A 35 18.07 8.36 -11.46
N SER A 36 18.68 8.27 -12.65
CA SER A 36 20.14 8.10 -12.82
C SER A 36 20.98 9.21 -12.18
N SER A 37 20.45 10.44 -12.11
CA SER A 37 21.13 11.59 -11.50
C SER A 37 20.92 11.72 -9.99
N ALA A 38 20.07 10.88 -9.38
CA ALA A 38 19.74 10.96 -7.96
C ALA A 38 20.81 10.29 -7.09
N PRO A 39 20.91 10.66 -5.79
CA PRO A 39 21.73 9.94 -4.82
C PRO A 39 21.34 8.48 -4.73
N SER A 40 22.33 7.59 -4.66
CA SER A 40 22.05 6.19 -4.35
C SER A 40 21.57 6.09 -2.91
N CYS A 41 20.54 5.29 -2.68
CA CYS A 41 19.99 4.99 -1.37
C CYS A 41 20.08 3.47 -1.16
N SER A 42 20.19 2.98 0.06
CA SER A 42 19.99 1.56 0.35
C SER A 42 19.36 1.43 1.72
N TRP A 43 18.56 0.38 1.91
CA TRP A 43 17.97 0.07 3.20
C TRP A 43 18.55 -1.27 3.71
N SER A 44 18.89 -1.31 4.99
CA SER A 44 19.36 -2.52 5.68
C SER A 44 18.67 -2.64 7.03
N PRO A 45 18.16 -3.81 7.42
CA PRO A 45 17.60 -4.03 8.75
C PRO A 45 18.68 -4.00 9.85
N THR A 46 19.94 -4.28 9.48
CA THR A 46 21.09 -4.30 10.41
C THR A 46 21.89 -3.01 10.30
N ALA A 47 22.46 -2.58 11.42
CA ALA A 47 23.36 -1.42 11.47
C ALA A 47 24.53 -1.60 10.48
N PRO A 48 24.78 -0.61 9.61
CA PRO A 48 25.97 -0.58 8.76
C PRO A 48 27.25 -0.65 9.60
N GLN A 49 28.29 -1.28 9.07
CA GLN A 49 29.57 -1.47 9.76
C GLN A 49 30.24 -0.14 10.12
N GLU A 50 29.95 0.91 9.35
CA GLU A 50 30.39 2.28 9.55
C GLU A 50 29.86 2.90 10.86
N LEU A 51 28.82 2.31 11.47
CA LEU A 51 28.21 2.75 12.72
C LEU A 51 28.60 1.88 13.93
N GLU A 52 29.52 0.91 13.82
CA GLU A 52 29.89 0.02 14.94
C GLU A 52 30.48 0.73 16.17
N GLY A 53 30.95 1.98 16.03
CA GLY A 53 31.43 2.82 17.14
C GLY A 53 30.39 3.78 17.73
N ALA A 54 29.17 3.81 17.19
CA ALA A 54 28.12 4.74 17.62
C ALA A 54 27.42 4.27 18.92
N PRO A 55 26.83 5.19 19.71
CA PRO A 55 26.12 4.84 20.94
C PRO A 55 25.04 3.78 20.71
N LYS A 56 25.05 2.70 21.50
CA LYS A 56 24.13 1.55 21.34
C LYS A 56 22.65 1.92 21.41
N GLU A 57 22.27 3.00 22.10
CA GLU A 57 20.90 3.54 22.11
C GLU A 57 20.43 3.98 20.72
N THR A 58 21.32 4.49 19.87
CA THR A 58 21.00 4.88 18.49
C THR A 58 21.02 3.71 17.51
N LEU A 59 21.58 2.57 17.91
CA LEU A 59 21.67 1.36 17.09
C LEU A 59 20.45 0.44 17.25
N SER A 60 19.61 0.69 18.27
CA SER A 60 18.32 0.02 18.46
C SER A 60 17.25 0.62 17.53
N ALA A 61 17.46 0.57 16.22
CA ALA A 61 16.48 1.03 15.24
C ALA A 61 15.44 -0.07 15.00
N ASN A 62 14.20 0.13 15.45
CA ASN A 62 13.10 -0.82 15.26
C ASN A 62 12.76 -1.10 13.78
N ALA A 63 13.12 -0.20 12.86
CA ALA A 63 12.71 -0.23 11.45
C ALA A 63 13.89 -0.29 10.44
N GLY A 64 15.12 -0.53 10.92
CA GLY A 64 16.32 -0.58 10.09
C GLY A 64 16.93 0.79 9.77
N PHE A 65 17.96 0.77 8.92
CA PHE A 65 18.82 1.88 8.57
C PHE A 65 18.71 2.20 7.07
N VAL A 66 18.75 3.48 6.75
CA VAL A 66 18.75 4.00 5.38
C VAL A 66 20.05 4.73 5.14
N THR A 67 20.79 4.33 4.12
CA THR A 67 22.08 4.91 3.76
C THR A 67 21.96 5.65 2.44
N PHE A 68 22.41 6.91 2.40
CA PHE A 68 22.49 7.71 1.17
C PHE A 68 23.94 7.92 0.76
N VAL A 69 24.28 7.61 -0.50
CA VAL A 69 25.59 7.89 -1.08
C VAL A 69 25.53 9.21 -1.84
N ILE A 70 26.08 10.25 -1.22
CA ILE A 70 26.11 11.60 -1.77
C ILE A 70 27.46 11.82 -2.46
N MET A 71 27.42 12.11 -3.76
CA MET A 71 28.59 12.47 -4.56
C MET A 71 28.62 13.99 -4.78
N PRO A 72 29.78 14.59 -5.09
CA PRO A 72 29.93 16.04 -5.27
C PRO A 72 28.91 16.67 -6.23
N ARG A 73 28.54 15.94 -7.29
CA ARG A 73 27.50 16.34 -8.26
C ARG A 73 26.12 16.66 -7.65
N HIS A 74 25.81 16.15 -6.45
CA HIS A 74 24.52 16.39 -5.76
C HIS A 74 24.53 17.63 -4.86
N VAL A 75 25.72 18.16 -4.55
CA VAL A 75 25.93 19.24 -3.57
C VAL A 75 26.69 20.43 -4.16
N GLU A 76 26.97 20.41 -5.45
CA GLU A 76 27.69 21.47 -6.15
C GLU A 76 26.85 22.75 -6.27
N GLY A 77 27.41 23.88 -5.83
CA GLY A 77 26.80 25.20 -5.91
C GLY A 77 25.55 25.37 -5.03
N GLU A 78 24.54 26.06 -5.54
CA GLU A 78 23.28 26.35 -4.83
C GLU A 78 22.41 25.10 -4.55
N LYS A 79 22.80 23.92 -5.03
CA LYS A 79 22.06 22.66 -4.78
C LYS A 79 22.24 22.14 -3.36
N LEU A 80 23.28 22.59 -2.65
CA LEU A 80 23.61 22.14 -1.30
C LEU A 80 22.44 22.36 -0.34
N ASP A 81 21.88 23.57 -0.28
CA ASP A 81 20.80 23.92 0.64
C ASP A 81 19.56 23.05 0.41
N ARG A 82 19.24 22.79 -0.86
CA ARG A 82 18.12 21.93 -1.24
C ARG A 82 18.36 20.48 -0.83
N THR A 83 19.57 19.97 -1.04
CA THR A 83 19.94 18.60 -0.65
C THR A 83 19.90 18.43 0.87
N VAL A 84 20.39 19.41 1.63
CA VAL A 84 20.32 19.40 3.11
C VAL A 84 18.88 19.45 3.59
N TRP A 85 18.04 20.31 3.01
CA TRP A 85 16.61 20.35 3.33
C TRP A 85 15.91 19.03 3.05
N ASN A 86 16.16 18.43 1.88
CA ASN A 86 15.57 17.15 1.51
C ASN A 86 15.99 16.03 2.47
N LEU A 87 17.27 15.96 2.83
CA LEU A 87 17.78 14.92 3.75
C LEU A 87 17.26 15.10 5.18
N SER A 88 17.21 16.34 5.67
CA SER A 88 16.70 16.64 7.02
C SER A 88 15.20 16.36 7.17
N THR A 89 14.42 16.61 6.11
CA THR A 89 12.96 16.35 6.11
C THR A 89 12.58 14.95 5.65
N PHE A 90 13.54 14.17 5.16
CA PHE A 90 13.32 12.86 4.55
C PHE A 90 12.54 11.89 5.45
N HIS A 91 12.91 11.83 6.73
CA HIS A 91 12.24 10.93 7.69
C HIS A 91 10.74 11.26 7.83
N ALA A 92 10.40 12.53 7.94
CA ALA A 92 9.01 12.98 8.01
C ALA A 92 8.26 12.68 6.71
N TYR A 93 8.91 12.87 5.56
CA TYR A 93 8.37 12.56 4.24
C TYR A 93 7.99 11.07 4.11
N VAL A 94 8.90 10.15 4.46
CA VAL A 94 8.62 8.71 4.39
C VAL A 94 7.51 8.31 5.35
N CYS A 95 7.56 8.77 6.60
CA CYS A 95 6.52 8.48 7.58
C CYS A 95 5.15 8.98 7.12
N TYR A 96 5.09 10.15 6.49
CA TYR A 96 3.87 10.68 5.90
C TYR A 96 3.35 9.78 4.77
N HIS A 97 4.20 9.38 3.82
CA HIS A 97 3.78 8.55 2.68
C HIS A 97 3.36 7.14 3.07
N VAL A 98 3.99 6.53 4.09
CA VAL A 98 3.55 5.26 4.65
C VAL A 98 2.14 5.38 5.24
N LYS A 99 1.89 6.42 6.06
CA LYS A 99 0.56 6.68 6.64
C LYS A 99 -0.49 6.99 5.57
N CYS A 100 -0.15 7.79 4.56
CA CYS A 100 -1.06 8.08 3.45
C CYS A 100 -1.40 6.82 2.64
N SER A 101 -0.44 5.94 2.42
CA SER A 101 -0.67 4.66 1.72
C SER A 101 -1.63 3.77 2.51
N GLU A 102 -1.50 3.73 3.83
CA GLU A 102 -2.44 3.03 4.71
C GLU A 102 -3.86 3.62 4.60
N GLY A 103 -3.99 4.95 4.73
CA GLY A 103 -5.28 5.63 4.59
C GLY A 103 -5.92 5.44 3.20
N PHE A 104 -5.10 5.43 2.15
CA PHE A 104 -5.53 5.14 0.78
C PHE A 104 -6.07 3.72 0.66
N MET A 105 -5.35 2.73 1.18
CA MET A 105 -5.79 1.32 1.19
C MET A 105 -7.07 1.16 2.01
N HIS A 106 -7.20 1.81 3.16
CA HIS A 106 -8.44 1.81 3.96
C HIS A 106 -9.63 2.35 3.16
N THR A 107 -9.44 3.46 2.45
CA THR A 107 -10.49 4.06 1.61
C THR A 107 -10.89 3.11 0.48
N ARG A 108 -9.91 2.47 -0.18
CA ARG A 108 -10.16 1.50 -1.25
C ARG A 108 -10.88 0.24 -0.74
N MET A 109 -10.51 -0.27 0.43
CA MET A 109 -11.19 -1.39 1.07
C MET A 109 -12.63 -1.05 1.40
N ARG A 110 -12.92 0.12 1.99
CA ARG A 110 -14.29 0.56 2.28
C ARG A 110 -15.18 0.60 1.04
N ARG A 111 -14.70 1.22 -0.05
CA ARG A 111 -15.43 1.24 -1.34
C ARG A 111 -15.74 -0.16 -1.87
N ARG A 112 -14.81 -1.10 -1.69
CA ARG A 112 -15.01 -2.50 -2.12
C ARG A 112 -16.06 -3.21 -1.28
N VAL A 113 -16.06 -2.98 0.04
CA VAL A 113 -17.06 -3.52 0.97
C VAL A 113 -18.45 -2.94 0.67
N GLU A 114 -18.55 -1.63 0.45
CA GLU A 114 -19.81 -0.97 0.05
C GLU A 114 -20.40 -1.58 -1.22
N SER A 115 -19.56 -1.81 -2.25
CA SER A 115 -19.98 -2.48 -3.49
C SER A 115 -20.46 -3.91 -3.25
N MET A 116 -19.83 -4.65 -2.33
CA MET A 116 -20.25 -6.02 -1.99
C MET A 116 -21.57 -6.04 -1.22
N ILE A 117 -21.76 -5.11 -0.29
CA ILE A 117 -23.03 -4.93 0.45
C ILE A 117 -24.16 -4.62 -0.54
N GLN A 118 -23.94 -3.71 -1.50
CA GLN A 118 -24.93 -3.41 -2.54
C GLN A 118 -25.31 -4.65 -3.36
N ALA A 119 -24.34 -5.48 -3.74
CA ALA A 119 -24.60 -6.73 -4.45
C ALA A 119 -25.41 -7.73 -3.60
N LEU A 120 -25.13 -7.81 -2.30
CA LEU A 120 -25.88 -8.65 -1.36
C LEU A 120 -27.31 -8.14 -1.16
N ASP A 121 -27.52 -6.82 -1.05
CA ASP A 121 -28.84 -6.23 -0.91
C ASP A 121 -29.70 -6.43 -2.17
N GLN A 122 -29.10 -6.38 -3.36
CA GLN A 122 -29.78 -6.72 -4.63
C GLN A 122 -30.15 -8.20 -4.73
N ALA A 123 -29.39 -9.08 -4.08
CA ALA A 123 -29.64 -10.53 -4.09
C ALA A 123 -30.73 -10.96 -3.09
N LYS A 124 -31.15 -10.09 -2.16
CA LYS A 124 -32.24 -10.40 -1.23
C LYS A 124 -33.54 -10.58 -2.03
N PRO A 125 -34.21 -11.74 -1.93
CA PRO A 125 -35.50 -11.92 -2.59
C PRO A 125 -36.50 -10.93 -1.96
N MET A 126 -37.09 -10.06 -2.80
CA MET A 126 -38.19 -9.20 -2.35
C MET A 126 -39.29 -10.08 -1.74
N GLU A 127 -39.72 -9.77 -0.52
CA GLU A 127 -40.96 -10.32 0.00
C GLU A 127 -42.06 -10.02 -1.02
N LYS A 128 -42.63 -11.08 -1.58
CA LYS A 128 -43.65 -11.03 -2.61
C LYS A 128 -44.90 -10.37 -2.04
N THR A 129 -45.03 -9.05 -2.17
CA THR A 129 -46.36 -8.49 -2.40
C THR A 129 -46.78 -8.99 -3.76
N ARG A 130 -47.55 -10.09 -3.74
CA ARG A 130 -48.20 -10.72 -4.88
C ARG A 130 -48.79 -9.65 -5.80
N SER A 131 -48.16 -9.44 -6.96
CA SER A 131 -48.88 -8.97 -8.13
C SER A 131 -48.64 -9.97 -9.25
N MET A 132 -49.73 -10.65 -9.61
CA MET A 132 -49.78 -11.67 -10.63
C MET A 132 -49.33 -11.08 -11.96
N ASN A 133 -48.33 -11.69 -12.60
CA ASN A 133 -48.25 -11.70 -14.05
C ASN A 133 -47.40 -12.89 -14.50
N ASN A 134 -48.02 -14.07 -14.42
CA ASN A 134 -47.57 -15.27 -15.10
C ASN A 134 -47.73 -15.07 -16.62
N LYS A 135 -46.81 -14.34 -17.26
CA LYS A 135 -46.67 -14.37 -18.72
C LYS A 135 -45.75 -15.53 -19.07
N SER A 136 -46.41 -16.68 -19.21
CA SER A 136 -45.96 -17.96 -19.72
C SER A 136 -44.89 -17.86 -20.80
N PHE A 137 -43.79 -18.60 -20.60
CA PHE A 137 -42.80 -18.89 -21.63
C PHE A 137 -43.49 -19.58 -22.82
N LYS A 138 -43.62 -18.88 -23.96
CA LYS A 138 -44.00 -19.52 -25.22
C LYS A 138 -42.84 -20.41 -25.68
N ARG A 139 -42.93 -21.71 -25.39
CA ARG A 139 -42.13 -22.74 -26.07
C ARG A 139 -42.51 -22.74 -27.55
N LEU A 140 -41.55 -22.43 -28.41
CA LEU A 140 -41.65 -22.66 -29.85
C LEU A 140 -41.74 -24.18 -30.08
N GLY A 141 -42.86 -24.64 -30.65
CA GLY A 141 -43.04 -26.04 -31.03
C GLY A 141 -42.21 -26.36 -32.27
N LEU A 142 -41.27 -27.29 -32.13
CA LEU A 142 -40.71 -28.04 -33.25
C LEU A 142 -41.78 -29.06 -33.66
N ASN A 143 -42.46 -28.81 -34.77
CA ASN A 143 -43.23 -29.86 -35.43
C ASN A 143 -42.23 -30.70 -36.21
N ASP A 144 -41.90 -31.86 -35.65
CA ASP A 144 -41.16 -32.91 -36.34
C ASP A 144 -41.94 -33.38 -37.57
N VAL A 145 -41.20 -33.38 -38.68
CA VAL A 145 -41.51 -33.99 -39.96
C VAL A 145 -41.72 -35.49 -39.76
N ASN A 146 -42.94 -36.01 -39.99
CA ASN A 146 -43.09 -37.39 -40.49
C ASN A 146 -44.48 -37.70 -41.11
N SER A 147 -44.43 -38.39 -42.26
CA SER A 147 -45.45 -39.25 -42.90
C SER A 147 -46.70 -38.55 -43.46
N LYS A 148 -47.05 -38.68 -44.75
CA LYS A 148 -46.96 -39.79 -45.71
C LYS A 148 -46.96 -39.26 -47.13
#